data_AF-A0A354V889-F1
#
_entry.id   AF-A0A354V889-F1
#
_cell.length_a   1.000
_cell.length_b   1.000
_cell.length_c   1.000
_cell.angle_alpha   90.00
_cell.angle_beta   90.00
_cell.angle_gamma   90.00
#
_symmetry.space_group_name_H-M   'P 1'
#
loop_
_entity.id
_entity.type
_entity.pdbx_description
1 polymer ?
#
loop_
_entity_poly.entity_id
_entity_poly.type
_entity_poly.pdbx_seq_one_letter_code
_entity_poly.pdbx_strand_id
1 'polypeptide(L)'
;MADITLAEFNGRVWLVGGEPFLDDLLANTLAPDVSIELVPCEHKSEVNRLWIQHCGEQDGFGDPWIIHPAIVERIRRSNSDYSVFFAEWSAAIDKDGHTVIASVASWWSDNKTMLIDLVEFLDPEGPKSIVDLSRLRAQLVEEGLIKAGVPADRIGRAIRPTGAVAGDARESQRIDIVVRATEPS
;
A
#
# COMPACT_ATOMS: atom_id res chain seq x y z
N MET A 1 -4.25 -9.80 -13.24
CA MET A 1 -3.80 -10.67 -12.14
C MET A 1 -2.39 -10.21 -11.81
N ALA A 2 -2.05 -10.04 -10.53
CA ALA A 2 -0.69 -9.67 -10.16
C ALA A 2 0.29 -10.79 -10.57
N ASP A 3 1.53 -10.41 -10.88
CA ASP A 3 2.59 -11.36 -11.26
C ASP A 3 3.05 -12.19 -10.06
N ILE A 4 3.05 -11.58 -8.87
CA ILE A 4 3.32 -12.20 -7.58
C ILE A 4 2.14 -11.95 -6.64
N THR A 5 1.63 -13.02 -6.02
CA THR A 5 0.56 -12.93 -5.02
C THR A 5 1.07 -13.48 -3.69
N LEU A 6 0.96 -12.65 -2.66
CA LEU A 6 1.36 -12.96 -1.29
C LEU A 6 0.13 -12.94 -0.39
N ALA A 7 -0.12 -14.01 0.35
CA ALA A 7 -1.21 -14.07 1.32
C ALA A 7 -0.69 -13.77 2.73
N GLU A 8 -1.38 -12.93 3.49
CA GLU A 8 -1.03 -12.59 4.88
C GLU A 8 -2.06 -13.12 5.86
N PHE A 9 -1.63 -13.85 6.88
CA PHE A 9 -2.47 -14.37 7.95
C PHE A 9 -1.65 -14.47 9.25
N ASN A 10 -2.18 -13.89 10.33
CA ASN A 10 -1.56 -13.92 11.65
C ASN A 10 -0.08 -13.45 11.68
N GLY A 11 0.22 -12.36 10.96
CA GLY A 11 1.55 -11.75 10.90
C GLY A 11 2.60 -12.56 10.13
N ARG A 12 2.18 -13.59 9.39
CA ARG A 12 3.03 -14.36 8.48
C ARG A 12 2.54 -14.14 7.05
N VAL A 13 3.49 -14.20 6.11
CA VAL A 13 3.20 -14.03 4.69
C VAL A 13 3.65 -15.26 3.93
N TRP A 14 2.78 -15.74 3.05
CA TRP A 14 3.00 -16.89 2.19
C TRP A 14 3.00 -16.46 0.73
N LEU A 15 3.93 -16.99 -0.06
CA LEU A 15 3.82 -16.95 -1.51
C LEU A 15 2.68 -17.89 -1.91
N VAL A 16 1.69 -17.35 -2.61
CA VAL A 16 0.55 -18.12 -3.11
C VAL A 16 0.42 -18.04 -4.63
N GLY A 17 1.24 -17.24 -5.31
CA GLY A 17 1.33 -17.20 -6.77
C GLY A 17 2.58 -16.44 -7.22
N GLY A 18 3.07 -16.73 -8.44
CA GLY A 18 4.27 -16.09 -8.99
C GLY A 18 5.57 -16.87 -8.77
N GLU A 19 5.51 -18.20 -8.69
CA GLU A 19 6.69 -19.08 -8.54
C GLU A 19 7.86 -18.76 -9.49
N PRO A 20 7.64 -18.42 -10.78
CA PRO A 20 8.74 -18.07 -11.69
C PRO A 20 9.57 -16.86 -11.23
N PHE A 21 9.01 -15.97 -10.41
CA PHE A 21 9.67 -14.74 -9.94
C PHE A 21 10.30 -14.90 -8.55
N LEU A 22 10.25 -16.10 -7.97
CA LEU A 22 10.64 -16.30 -6.58
C LEU A 22 12.12 -16.04 -6.34
N ASP A 23 13.00 -16.52 -7.20
CA ASP A 23 14.43 -16.28 -7.06
C ASP A 23 14.75 -14.77 -7.12
N ASP A 24 14.13 -14.04 -8.04
CA ASP A 24 14.28 -12.60 -8.16
C ASP A 24 13.69 -11.82 -6.98
N LEU A 25 12.55 -12.29 -6.45
CA LEU A 25 11.93 -11.77 -5.24
C LEU A 25 12.89 -11.93 -4.05
N LEU A 26 13.52 -13.09 -3.89
CA LEU A 26 14.47 -13.34 -2.81
C LEU A 26 15.76 -12.52 -3.01
N ALA A 27 16.26 -12.43 -4.24
CA ALA A 27 17.50 -11.74 -4.60
C ALA A 27 17.38 -10.20 -4.70
N ASN A 28 16.17 -9.65 -4.65
CA ASN A 28 15.90 -8.22 -4.86
C ASN A 28 16.25 -7.73 -6.28
N THR A 29 15.99 -8.56 -7.28
CA THR A 29 16.31 -8.30 -8.70
C THR A 29 15.08 -8.24 -9.58
N LEU A 30 13.89 -8.15 -8.99
CA LEU A 30 12.63 -8.04 -9.72
C LEU A 30 12.64 -6.85 -10.68
N ALA A 31 12.16 -7.11 -11.90
CA ALA A 31 12.01 -6.07 -12.90
C ALA A 31 10.91 -5.07 -12.47
N PRO A 32 11.02 -3.78 -12.85
CA PRO A 32 10.11 -2.74 -12.38
C PRO A 32 8.64 -2.92 -12.81
N ASP A 33 8.39 -3.73 -13.83
CA ASP A 33 7.08 -4.05 -14.38
C ASP A 33 6.40 -5.26 -13.71
N VAL A 34 7.11 -5.97 -12.81
CA VAL A 34 6.54 -7.11 -12.06
C VAL A 34 5.71 -6.59 -10.89
N SER A 35 4.41 -6.88 -10.93
CA SER A 35 3.45 -6.45 -9.92
C SER A 35 3.36 -7.43 -8.74
N ILE A 36 3.34 -6.90 -7.50
CA ILE A 36 3.23 -7.69 -6.27
C ILE A 36 1.99 -7.28 -5.49
N GLU A 37 1.11 -8.25 -5.23
CA GLU A 37 -0.11 -8.07 -4.44
C GLU A 37 0.01 -8.76 -3.07
N LEU A 38 -0.32 -8.04 -1.99
CA LEU A 38 -0.48 -8.60 -0.66
C LEU A 38 -1.98 -8.72 -0.32
N VAL A 39 -2.45 -9.95 -0.13
CA VAL A 39 -3.84 -10.29 0.16
C VAL A 39 -3.99 -10.65 1.64
N PRO A 40 -4.66 -9.84 2.47
CA PRO A 40 -4.97 -10.22 3.84
C PRO A 40 -5.96 -11.37 3.86
N CYS A 41 -5.73 -12.34 4.74
CA CYS A 41 -6.56 -13.52 4.97
C CYS A 41 -6.98 -13.56 6.44
N GLU A 42 -8.26 -13.81 6.68
CA GLU A 42 -8.84 -13.98 8.02
C GLU A 42 -8.61 -15.41 8.55
N HIS A 43 -8.50 -16.38 7.63
CA HIS A 43 -8.35 -17.79 7.97
C HIS A 43 -7.24 -18.47 7.17
N LYS A 44 -6.57 -19.46 7.78
CA LYS A 44 -5.54 -20.25 7.09
C LYS A 44 -6.08 -21.00 5.86
N SER A 45 -7.36 -21.36 5.87
CA SER A 45 -8.04 -21.96 4.71
C SER A 45 -8.05 -21.05 3.49
N GLU A 46 -8.03 -19.73 3.67
CA GLU A 46 -7.99 -18.78 2.55
C GLU A 46 -6.62 -18.75 1.89
N VAL A 47 -5.54 -18.84 2.67
CA VAL A 47 -4.18 -19.00 2.15
C VAL A 47 -4.09 -20.24 1.25
N ASN A 48 -4.66 -21.37 1.70
CA ASN A 48 -4.66 -22.61 0.93
C ASN A 48 -5.55 -22.51 -0.31
N ARG A 49 -6.69 -21.81 -0.22
CA ARG A 49 -7.56 -21.56 -1.38
C ARG A 49 -6.84 -20.72 -2.44
N LEU A 50 -6.15 -19.65 -2.02
CA LEU A 50 -5.36 -18.81 -2.92
C LEU A 50 -4.24 -19.63 -3.56
N TRP A 51 -3.54 -20.45 -2.79
CA TRP A 51 -2.55 -21.38 -3.33
C TRP A 51 -3.14 -22.28 -4.41
N ILE A 52 -4.26 -22.96 -4.15
CA ILE A 52 -4.90 -23.86 -5.13
C ILE A 52 -5.33 -23.09 -6.38
N GLN A 53 -5.83 -21.86 -6.21
CA GLN A 53 -6.25 -21.01 -7.31
C GLN A 53 -5.10 -20.61 -8.25
N HIS A 54 -3.91 -20.37 -7.71
CA HIS A 54 -2.79 -19.79 -8.44
C HIS A 54 -1.72 -20.83 -8.84
N CYS A 55 -1.50 -21.86 -8.02
CA CYS A 55 -0.49 -22.91 -8.23
C CYS A 55 -1.10 -24.29 -8.54
N GLY A 56 -2.40 -24.48 -8.33
CA GLY A 56 -3.10 -25.76 -8.56
C GLY A 56 -3.24 -26.64 -7.30
N GLU A 57 -3.99 -27.75 -7.45
CA GLU A 57 -4.14 -28.75 -6.39
C GLU A 57 -2.80 -29.41 -6.07
N GLN A 58 -2.56 -29.70 -4.78
CA GLN A 58 -1.32 -30.29 -4.33
C GLN A 58 -1.34 -31.80 -4.50
N ASP A 59 -0.43 -32.35 -5.31
CA ASP A 59 -0.18 -33.80 -5.37
C ASP A 59 0.69 -34.32 -4.20
N GLY A 60 0.94 -33.52 -3.13
CA GLY A 60 1.76 -33.89 -1.98
C GLY A 60 1.94 -32.79 -0.91
N PHE A 61 2.90 -32.98 0.02
CA PHE A 61 3.24 -32.11 1.18
C PHE A 61 3.86 -30.74 0.79
N GLY A 62 3.26 -29.99 -0.11
CA GLY A 62 3.77 -28.69 -0.54
C GLY A 62 3.10 -27.53 0.18
N ASP A 63 3.37 -27.30 1.47
CA ASP A 63 2.83 -26.10 2.12
C ASP A 63 3.25 -24.82 1.35
N PRO A 64 2.38 -23.79 1.28
CA PRO A 64 2.74 -22.50 0.71
C PRO A 64 4.04 -21.96 1.31
N TRP A 65 4.92 -21.39 0.49
CA TRP A 65 6.25 -21.00 0.94
C TRP A 65 6.15 -19.78 1.83
N ILE A 66 6.68 -19.86 3.05
CA ILE A 66 6.71 -18.72 3.98
C ILE A 66 7.80 -17.75 3.52
N ILE A 67 7.42 -16.50 3.28
CA ILE A 67 8.36 -15.44 2.94
C ILE A 67 8.93 -14.83 4.23
N HIS A 68 10.25 -14.65 4.26
CA HIS A 68 10.94 -14.10 5.42
C HIS A 68 10.44 -12.67 5.74
N PRO A 69 10.19 -12.32 7.02
CA PRO A 69 9.64 -11.02 7.39
C PRO A 69 10.43 -9.82 6.86
N ALA A 70 11.76 -9.90 6.77
CA ALA A 70 12.57 -8.82 6.20
C ALA A 70 12.28 -8.56 4.70
N ILE A 71 11.92 -9.60 3.95
CA ILE A 71 11.53 -9.48 2.53
C ILE A 71 10.14 -8.89 2.45
N VAL A 72 9.20 -9.35 3.30
CA VAL A 72 7.86 -8.78 3.41
C VAL A 72 7.92 -7.28 3.74
N GLU A 73 8.70 -6.90 4.73
CA GLU A 73 8.90 -5.50 5.13
C GLU A 73 9.54 -4.69 4.00
N ARG A 74 10.47 -5.28 3.25
CA ARG A 74 11.02 -4.63 2.06
C ARG A 74 9.94 -4.44 0.99
N ILE A 75 9.13 -5.46 0.70
CA ILE A 75 8.03 -5.38 -0.26
C ILE A 75 7.02 -4.33 0.17
N ARG A 76 6.66 -4.27 1.46
CA ARG A 76 5.79 -3.20 1.99
C ARG A 76 6.40 -1.82 1.80
N ARG A 77 7.72 -1.69 1.95
CA ARG A 77 8.45 -0.43 1.69
C ARG A 77 8.60 -0.11 0.20
N SER A 78 8.74 -1.11 -0.67
CA SER A 78 8.94 -0.95 -2.13
C SER A 78 7.64 -0.91 -2.93
N ASN A 79 6.55 -1.45 -2.39
CA ASN A 79 5.18 -1.13 -2.80
C ASN A 79 4.78 0.28 -2.32
N SER A 80 5.66 0.95 -1.55
CA SER A 80 5.66 2.37 -1.21
C SER A 80 4.28 3.02 -1.12
N ASP A 81 3.44 2.49 -0.24
CA ASP A 81 2.35 3.27 0.35
C ASP A 81 3.01 4.18 1.40
N TYR A 82 3.37 5.39 0.98
CA TYR A 82 3.88 6.40 1.88
C TYR A 82 2.71 6.90 2.74
N SER A 83 2.62 6.48 4.00
CA SER A 83 1.52 6.91 4.89
C SER A 83 1.93 8.10 5.76
N VAL A 84 1.06 9.11 5.84
CA VAL A 84 1.14 10.17 6.85
C VAL A 84 0.12 9.87 7.93
N PHE A 85 0.60 9.65 9.17
CA PHE A 85 -0.24 9.42 10.33
C PHE A 85 -0.52 10.72 11.08
N PHE A 86 -1.68 10.78 11.73
CA PHE A 86 -2.14 11.92 12.49
C PHE A 86 -2.53 11.51 13.90
N ALA A 87 -2.32 12.41 14.85
CA ALA A 87 -2.90 12.24 16.18
C ALA A 87 -4.43 12.27 16.13
N GLU A 88 -5.07 11.62 17.10
CA GLU A 88 -6.52 11.62 17.26
C GLU A 88 -7.06 13.06 17.29
N TRP A 89 -8.14 13.33 16.56
CA TRP A 89 -8.77 14.66 16.43
C TRP A 89 -7.85 15.80 15.96
N SER A 90 -6.70 15.49 15.37
CA SER A 90 -5.74 16.48 14.89
C SER A 90 -5.49 16.33 13.39
N ALA A 91 -5.31 17.45 12.70
CA ALA A 91 -4.80 17.50 11.33
C ALA A 91 -3.34 17.99 11.26
N ALA A 92 -2.70 18.23 12.40
CA ALA A 92 -1.31 18.66 12.43
C ALA A 92 -0.40 17.53 11.91
N ILE A 93 0.42 17.85 10.92
CA ILE A 93 1.48 16.97 10.41
C ILE A 93 2.67 17.10 11.36
N ASP A 94 3.11 16.00 11.92
CA ASP A 94 4.29 15.98 12.79
C ASP A 94 5.59 15.90 11.96
N LYS A 95 6.72 15.79 12.66
CA LYS A 95 8.04 15.72 12.02
C LYS A 95 8.19 14.50 11.12
N ASP A 96 7.58 13.38 11.49
CA ASP A 96 7.69 12.13 10.73
C ASP A 96 6.84 12.21 9.46
N GLY A 97 5.62 12.76 9.56
CA GLY A 97 4.78 13.07 8.40
C GLY A 97 5.45 14.03 7.41
N HIS A 98 6.14 15.07 7.90
CA HIS A 98 6.94 15.95 7.04
C HIS A 98 8.11 15.23 6.35
N THR A 99 8.73 14.26 7.04
CA THR A 99 9.82 13.44 6.48
C THR A 99 9.30 12.53 5.36
N VAL A 100 8.11 11.96 5.52
CA VAL A 100 7.41 11.17 4.49
C VAL A 100 7.14 12.03 3.26
N ILE A 101 6.54 13.21 3.42
CA ILE A 101 6.24 14.14 2.31
C ILE A 101 7.51 14.52 1.55
N ALA A 102 8.60 14.84 2.26
CA ALA A 102 9.88 15.17 1.62
C ALA A 102 10.45 13.98 0.84
N SER A 103 10.30 12.76 1.36
CA SER A 103 10.77 11.54 0.70
C SER A 103 9.98 11.26 -0.59
N VAL A 104 8.65 11.41 -0.55
CA VAL A 104 7.78 11.30 -1.74
C VAL A 104 8.18 12.32 -2.80
N ALA A 105 8.35 13.59 -2.41
CA ALA A 105 8.71 14.65 -3.35
C ALA A 105 10.08 14.41 -3.98
N SER A 106 11.07 13.95 -3.18
CA SER A 106 12.38 13.56 -3.70
C SER A 106 12.25 12.42 -4.71
N TRP A 107 11.52 11.37 -4.37
CA TRP A 107 11.29 10.23 -5.25
C TRP A 107 10.58 10.64 -6.55
N TRP A 108 9.55 11.50 -6.46
CA TRP A 108 8.82 12.00 -7.62
C TRP A 108 9.72 12.85 -8.53
N SER A 109 10.68 13.58 -7.96
CA SER A 109 11.62 14.39 -8.74
C SER A 109 12.50 13.54 -9.67
N ASP A 110 12.78 12.30 -9.30
CA ASP A 110 13.48 11.31 -10.12
C ASP A 110 12.54 10.56 -11.08
N ASN A 111 11.21 10.64 -10.86
CA ASN A 111 10.17 9.87 -11.55
C ASN A 111 9.00 10.76 -12.06
N LYS A 112 9.31 11.88 -12.70
CA LYS A 112 8.35 12.96 -13.05
C LYS A 112 7.16 12.57 -13.94
N THR A 113 7.19 11.39 -14.57
CA THR A 113 6.07 10.87 -15.37
C THR A 113 4.97 10.25 -14.52
N MET A 114 5.24 9.97 -13.25
CA MET A 114 4.33 9.29 -12.34
C MET A 114 3.32 10.27 -11.72
N LEU A 115 2.15 9.73 -11.40
CA LEU A 115 1.10 10.41 -10.64
C LEU A 115 1.18 10.00 -9.17
N ILE A 116 0.71 10.88 -8.30
CA ILE A 116 0.57 10.64 -6.88
C ILE A 116 -0.91 10.69 -6.53
N ASP A 117 -1.40 9.76 -5.74
CA ASP A 117 -2.76 9.78 -5.21
C ASP A 117 -2.77 9.75 -3.70
N LEU A 118 -3.54 10.68 -3.13
CA LEU A 118 -3.83 10.72 -1.72
C LEU A 118 -5.06 9.85 -1.46
N VAL A 119 -4.85 8.71 -0.80
CA VAL A 119 -5.90 7.77 -0.44
C VAL A 119 -6.36 8.04 0.98
N GLU A 120 -7.61 8.47 1.11
CA GLU A 120 -8.29 8.67 2.38
C GLU A 120 -9.04 7.40 2.78
N PHE A 121 -8.91 6.99 4.05
CA PHE A 121 -9.67 5.87 4.63
C PHE A 121 -10.85 6.43 5.43
N LEU A 122 -12.02 6.51 4.80
CA LEU A 122 -13.21 7.06 5.44
C LEU A 122 -14.47 6.27 5.08
N ASP A 123 -15.39 6.23 6.05
CA ASP A 123 -16.79 5.90 5.80
C ASP A 123 -17.53 7.21 5.45
N PRO A 124 -17.99 7.40 4.20
CA PRO A 124 -18.66 8.64 3.79
C PRO A 124 -20.02 8.82 4.46
N GLU A 125 -20.61 7.77 5.04
CA GLU A 125 -21.84 7.83 5.82
C GLU A 125 -21.57 8.07 7.32
N GLY A 126 -20.30 8.13 7.72
CA GLY A 126 -19.87 8.38 9.09
C GLY A 126 -20.15 9.81 9.59
N PRO A 127 -19.83 10.11 10.87
CA PRO A 127 -20.05 11.44 11.44
C PRO A 127 -19.35 12.53 10.62
N LYS A 128 -20.08 13.59 10.27
CA LYS A 128 -19.59 14.69 9.43
C LYS A 128 -18.26 15.29 9.91
N SER A 129 -18.06 15.40 11.22
CA SER A 129 -16.81 15.90 11.81
C SER A 129 -15.58 15.04 11.48
N ILE A 130 -15.75 13.72 11.38
CA ILE A 130 -14.68 12.78 11.02
C ILE A 130 -14.34 12.93 9.53
N VAL A 131 -15.37 13.02 8.68
CA VAL A 131 -15.20 13.23 7.24
C VAL A 131 -14.50 14.56 6.95
N ASP A 132 -14.93 15.64 7.60
CA ASP A 132 -14.33 16.97 7.43
C ASP A 132 -12.87 16.98 7.91
N LEU A 133 -12.55 16.26 9.00
CA LEU A 133 -11.18 16.12 9.49
C LEU A 133 -10.28 15.33 8.53
N SER A 134 -10.77 14.23 7.96
CA SER A 134 -10.03 13.46 6.95
C SER A 134 -9.68 14.32 5.73
N ARG A 135 -10.67 15.07 5.22
CA ARG A 135 -10.47 15.96 4.08
C ARG A 135 -9.44 17.05 4.34
N LEU A 136 -9.44 17.61 5.57
CA LEU A 136 -8.45 18.59 5.99
C LEU A 136 -7.04 17.97 6.03
N ARG A 137 -6.91 16.74 6.52
CA ARG A 137 -5.62 16.02 6.53
C ARG A 137 -5.10 15.79 5.12
N ALA A 138 -5.94 15.30 4.21
CA ALA A 138 -5.58 15.11 2.81
C ALA A 138 -5.14 16.43 2.15
N GLN A 139 -5.86 17.53 2.42
CA GLN A 139 -5.50 18.86 1.95
C GLN A 139 -4.11 19.30 2.43
N LEU A 140 -3.80 19.10 3.70
CA LEU A 140 -2.50 19.49 4.26
C LEU A 140 -1.35 18.65 3.70
N VAL A 141 -1.58 17.37 3.42
CA VAL A 141 -0.60 16.50 2.75
C VAL A 141 -0.36 16.96 1.32
N GLU A 142 -1.44 17.26 0.58
CA GLU A 142 -1.36 17.82 -0.79
C GLU A 142 -0.55 19.12 -0.82
N GLU A 143 -0.87 20.08 0.05
CA GLU A 143 -0.14 21.34 0.17
C GLU A 143 1.33 21.11 0.54
N GLY A 144 1.61 20.14 1.39
CA GLY A 144 2.96 19.72 1.75
C GLY A 144 3.76 19.23 0.54
N LEU A 145 3.15 18.37 -0.29
CA LEU A 145 3.76 17.85 -1.52
C LEU A 145 3.98 18.96 -2.56
N ILE A 146 3.00 19.86 -2.73
CA ILE A 146 3.12 21.02 -3.62
C ILE A 146 4.27 21.92 -3.20
N LYS A 147 4.35 22.23 -1.90
CA LYS A 147 5.45 23.03 -1.34
C LYS A 147 6.80 22.34 -1.48
N ALA A 148 6.83 21.02 -1.47
CA ALA A 148 8.03 20.21 -1.68
C ALA A 148 8.42 20.06 -3.17
N GLY A 149 7.62 20.58 -4.10
CA GLY A 149 7.94 20.67 -5.53
C GLY A 149 7.17 19.71 -6.43
N VAL A 150 6.18 18.99 -5.91
CA VAL A 150 5.28 18.17 -6.74
C VAL A 150 4.22 19.07 -7.38
N PRO A 151 4.05 19.08 -8.72
CA PRO A 151 3.01 19.86 -9.37
C PRO A 151 1.60 19.40 -8.97
N ALA A 152 0.69 20.34 -8.75
CA ALA A 152 -0.68 20.03 -8.31
C ALA A 152 -1.46 19.17 -9.32
N ASP A 153 -1.19 19.31 -10.62
CA ASP A 153 -1.78 18.49 -11.69
C ASP A 153 -1.29 17.03 -11.69
N ARG A 154 -0.30 16.70 -10.85
CA ARG A 154 0.22 15.34 -10.65
C ARG A 154 -0.30 14.69 -9.37
N ILE A 155 -1.12 15.39 -8.59
CA ILE A 155 -1.68 14.90 -7.34
C ILE A 155 -3.19 14.68 -7.53
N GLY A 156 -3.62 13.43 -7.41
CA GLY A 156 -5.01 13.01 -7.34
C GLY A 156 -5.46 12.70 -5.91
N ARG A 157 -6.76 12.50 -5.75
CA ARG A 157 -7.35 12.01 -4.49
C ARG A 157 -8.21 10.79 -4.78
N ALA A 158 -8.14 9.82 -3.89
CA ALA A 158 -8.98 8.63 -3.90
C ALA A 158 -9.52 8.37 -2.49
N ILE A 159 -10.68 7.74 -2.42
CA ILE A 159 -11.28 7.31 -1.16
C ILE A 159 -11.31 5.79 -1.16
N ARG A 160 -10.83 5.18 -0.07
CA ARG A 160 -10.99 3.75 0.19
C ARG A 160 -11.93 3.57 1.40
N PRO A 161 -12.94 2.69 1.31
CA PRO A 161 -13.80 2.40 2.45
C PRO A 161 -12.98 1.79 3.60
N THR A 162 -13.26 2.21 4.83
CA THR A 162 -12.61 1.67 6.05
C THR A 162 -12.86 0.17 6.25
N GLY A 163 -13.95 -0.39 5.72
CA GLY A 163 -14.23 -1.83 5.76
C GLY A 163 -13.40 -2.69 4.80
N ALA A 164 -12.55 -2.09 3.95
CA ALA A 164 -11.74 -2.79 2.96
C ALA A 164 -10.33 -3.15 3.44
N VAL A 165 -9.97 -2.82 4.68
CA VAL A 165 -8.65 -3.13 5.27
C VAL A 165 -8.85 -3.74 6.66
N ALA A 166 -8.11 -4.81 6.95
CA ALA A 166 -8.13 -5.48 8.24
C ALA A 166 -7.17 -4.79 9.22
N GLY A 167 -7.68 -3.85 10.03
CA GLY A 167 -6.88 -3.20 11.05
C GLY A 167 -7.63 -2.17 11.89
N ASP A 168 -7.13 -1.96 13.11
CA ASP A 168 -7.69 -1.16 14.20
C ASP A 168 -8.06 0.30 13.84
N ALA A 169 -8.78 0.97 14.76
CA ALA A 169 -9.21 2.39 14.70
C ALA A 169 -8.15 3.46 14.35
N ARG A 170 -6.87 3.06 14.17
CA ARG A 170 -5.77 3.88 13.69
C ARG A 170 -5.78 4.09 12.16
N GLU A 171 -6.50 3.26 11.41
CA GLU A 171 -6.58 3.39 9.95
C GLU A 171 -7.33 4.66 9.51
N SER A 172 -8.34 5.09 10.27
CA SER A 172 -9.02 6.37 10.08
C SER A 172 -8.15 7.60 10.42
N GLN A 173 -6.89 7.38 10.82
CA GLN A 173 -5.95 8.42 11.23
C GLN A 173 -4.72 8.52 10.31
N ARG A 174 -4.81 8.00 9.08
CA ARG A 174 -3.74 8.14 8.08
C ARG A 174 -4.26 8.59 6.73
N ILE A 175 -3.34 9.14 5.94
CA ILE A 175 -3.47 9.36 4.50
C ILE A 175 -2.37 8.56 3.83
N ASP A 176 -2.73 7.66 2.92
CA ASP A 176 -1.74 6.95 2.12
C ASP A 176 -1.43 7.76 0.86
N ILE A 177 -0.16 7.86 0.51
CA ILE A 177 0.33 8.52 -0.69
C ILE A 177 0.82 7.42 -1.62
N VAL A 178 -0.02 7.10 -2.59
CA VAL A 178 0.19 6.03 -3.56
C VAL A 178 0.78 6.62 -4.83
N VAL A 179 1.78 5.96 -5.37
CA VAL A 179 2.35 6.34 -6.66
C VAL A 179 1.73 5.45 -7.75
N ARG A 180 1.26 6.06 -8.84
CA ARG A 180 0.71 5.34 -10.00
C ARG A 180 1.40 5.76 -11.31
N ALA A 181 1.60 4.79 -12.18
CA ALA A 181 1.98 5.08 -13.56
C ALA A 181 0.84 5.79 -14.29
N THR A 182 1.19 6.74 -15.16
CA THR A 182 0.23 7.25 -16.15
C THR A 182 -0.08 6.10 -17.11
N GLU A 183 -1.34 5.67 -17.21
CA GLU A 183 -1.72 4.70 -18.26
C GLU A 183 -1.41 5.31 -19.64
N PRO A 184 -0.73 4.56 -20.54
CA PRO A 184 -0.51 5.03 -21.90
C PRO A 184 -1.86 5.11 -22.61
N SER A 185 -2.17 6.31 -23.12
CA SER A 185 -3.35 6.60 -23.95
C SER A 185 -3.26 5.96 -25.33
#